data_AF-A0A2V8CT41-F1
#
_entry.id   AF-A0A2V8CT41-F1
#
_cell.length_a   1.000
_cell.length_b   1.000
_cell.length_c   1.000
_cell.angle_alpha   90.00
_cell.angle_beta   90.00
_cell.angle_gamma   90.00
#
_symmetry.space_group_name_H-M   'P 1'
#
loop_
_entity.id
_entity.type
_entity.pdbx_description
1 polymer ?
#
loop_
_entity_poly.entity_id
_entity_poly.type
_entity_poly.pdbx_seq_one_letter_code
_entity_poly.pdbx_strand_id
1 'polypeptide(L)'
;MREERVAMRKLIAEIFDPATRYEYELPLPSDLVRALELDAKFRDLNLGLVDGTVAAVAERRKIYRVLTIDRRDFTTIRIGPHFSRSLELLP
;
A
#
# COMPACT_ATOMS: atom_id res chain seq x y z
N MET A 1 0.99 7.52 23.31
CA MET A 1 0.85 8.99 23.08
C MET A 1 2.14 9.83 23.10
N ARG A 2 3.07 9.73 24.06
CA ARG A 2 4.33 10.53 24.04
C ARG A 2 5.48 9.80 23.32
N GLU A 3 5.61 8.49 23.53
CA GLU A 3 6.58 7.62 22.83
C GLU A 3 6.27 7.47 21.34
N GLU A 4 4.98 7.35 20.98
CA GLU A 4 4.51 7.37 19.58
C GLU A 4 4.98 8.62 18.82
N ARG A 5 5.04 9.79 19.49
CA ARG A 5 5.52 11.03 18.85
C ARG A 5 7.01 11.01 18.59
N VAL A 6 7.79 10.33 19.42
CA VAL A 6 9.23 10.14 19.21
C VAL A 6 9.46 9.19 18.03
N ALA A 7 8.74 8.06 17.99
CA ALA A 7 8.80 7.11 16.89
C ALA A 7 8.39 7.75 15.55
N MET A 8 7.29 8.51 15.53
CA MET A 8 6.83 9.23 14.34
C MET A 8 7.88 10.20 13.80
N ARG A 9 8.50 11.01 14.68
CA ARG A 9 9.55 11.96 14.26
C ARG A 9 10.76 11.25 13.67
N LYS A 10 11.16 10.13 14.28
CA LYS A 10 12.25 9.30 13.78
C LYS A 10 11.91 8.72 12.40
N LEU A 11 10.72 8.16 12.23
CA LEU A 11 10.25 7.62 10.95
C LEU A 11 10.28 8.67 9.84
N ILE A 12 9.74 9.86 10.10
CA ILE A 12 9.75 10.95 9.10
C ILE A 12 11.18 11.37 8.76
N ALA A 13 12.08 11.46 9.75
CA ALA A 13 13.49 11.76 9.48
C ALA A 13 14.14 10.68 8.61
N GLU A 14 13.88 9.39 8.87
CA GLU A 14 14.44 8.27 8.10
C GLU A 14 13.89 8.19 6.66
N ILE A 15 12.58 8.42 6.45
CA ILE A 15 11.96 8.37 5.11
C ILE A 15 12.59 9.38 4.15
N PHE A 16 12.99 10.55 4.66
CA PHE A 16 13.54 11.65 3.87
C PHE A 16 15.06 11.80 4.01
N ASP A 17 15.74 10.89 4.72
CA ASP A 17 17.19 10.90 4.81
C ASP A 17 17.80 10.46 3.46
N PRO A 18 18.61 11.31 2.79
CA PRO A 18 19.24 10.98 1.51
C PRO A 18 20.25 9.82 1.58
N ALA A 19 20.67 9.39 2.77
CA ALA A 19 21.49 8.21 2.95
C ALA A 19 20.68 6.90 2.85
N THR A 20 19.35 6.96 2.92
CA THR A 20 18.47 5.80 2.74
C THR A 20 18.12 5.58 1.27
N ARG A 21 17.41 4.48 0.98
CA ARG A 21 16.91 4.16 -0.37
C ARG A 21 15.39 4.25 -0.45
N TYR A 22 14.76 4.95 0.48
CA TYR A 22 13.32 5.11 0.46
C TYR A 22 12.91 6.14 -0.60
N GLU A 23 11.85 5.82 -1.34
CA GLU A 23 11.15 6.76 -2.20
C GLU A 23 9.78 7.03 -1.58
N TYR A 24 9.47 8.30 -1.34
CA TYR A 24 8.13 8.70 -0.91
C TYR A 24 7.22 8.83 -2.14
N GLU A 25 6.24 7.93 -2.25
CA GLU A 25 5.29 7.92 -3.36
C GLU A 25 3.97 8.57 -2.94
N LEU A 26 3.59 9.64 -3.65
CA LEU A 26 2.29 10.27 -3.48
C LEU A 26 1.23 9.53 -4.31
N PRO A 27 0.09 9.15 -3.71
CA PRO A 27 -1.05 8.66 -4.49
C PRO A 27 -1.52 9.69 -5.50
N LEU A 28 -1.75 9.24 -6.74
CA LEU A 28 -2.39 10.03 -7.78
C LEU A 28 -3.91 9.92 -7.67
N PRO A 29 -4.68 10.87 -8.24
CA PRO A 29 -6.15 10.73 -8.31
C PRO A 29 -6.60 9.41 -8.97
N SER A 30 -5.84 8.91 -9.96
CA SER A 30 -6.08 7.62 -10.58
C SER A 30 -5.94 6.44 -9.62
N ASP A 31 -5.05 6.55 -8.63
CA ASP A 31 -4.86 5.51 -7.62
C ASP A 31 -6.06 5.46 -6.68
N LEU A 32 -6.68 6.60 -6.37
CA LEU A 32 -7.90 6.66 -5.55
C LEU A 32 -9.10 6.06 -6.27
N VAL A 33 -9.27 6.37 -7.57
CA VAL A 33 -10.30 5.74 -8.40
C VAL A 33 -10.08 4.24 -8.45
N ARG A 34 -8.84 3.81 -8.68
CA ARG A 34 -8.50 2.39 -8.73
C ARG A 34 -8.68 1.68 -7.38
N ALA A 35 -8.41 2.36 -6.27
CA ALA A 35 -8.65 1.85 -4.93
C ALA A 35 -10.14 1.55 -4.71
N LEU A 36 -11.03 2.44 -5.15
CA LEU A 36 -12.48 2.22 -5.08
C LEU A 36 -12.95 1.05 -5.96
N GLU A 37 -12.34 0.86 -7.12
CA GLU A 37 -12.61 -0.31 -7.97
C GLU A 37 -12.18 -1.62 -7.28
N LEU A 38 -11.01 -1.62 -6.63
CA LEU A 38 -10.50 -2.78 -5.89
C LEU A 38 -11.38 -3.09 -4.69
N ASP A 39 -11.76 -2.08 -3.89
CA ASP A 39 -12.67 -2.23 -2.76
C ASP A 39 -14.04 -2.78 -3.22
N ALA A 40 -14.60 -2.23 -4.31
CA ALA A 40 -15.84 -2.73 -4.89
C ALA A 40 -15.73 -4.16 -5.46
N LYS A 41 -14.55 -4.56 -5.94
CA LYS A 41 -14.29 -5.92 -6.42
C LYS A 41 -14.16 -6.93 -5.28
N PHE A 42 -13.53 -6.52 -4.18
CA PHE A 42 -13.21 -7.35 -3.01
C PHE A 42 -13.98 -6.90 -1.76
N ARG A 43 -15.27 -6.57 -1.91
CA ARG A 43 -16.10 -5.96 -0.83
C ARG A 43 -16.10 -6.76 0.47
N ASP A 44 -16.00 -8.08 0.38
CA ASP A 44 -16.00 -8.95 1.56
C ASP A 44 -14.74 -8.77 2.44
N LEU A 45 -13.65 -8.22 1.88
CA LEU A 45 -12.42 -7.93 2.61
C LEU A 45 -12.47 -6.60 3.38
N ASN A 46 -13.39 -5.69 3.05
CA ASN A 46 -13.43 -4.33 3.63
C ASN A 46 -12.06 -3.63 3.63
N LEU A 47 -11.36 -3.64 2.48
CA LEU A 47 -10.00 -3.09 2.32
C LEU A 47 -9.89 -1.65 2.84
N GLY A 48 -10.93 -0.85 2.59
CA GLY A 48 -10.89 0.56 2.90
C GLY A 48 -9.93 1.33 1.99
N LEU A 49 -9.94 2.65 2.15
CA LEU A 49 -9.28 3.55 1.21
C LEU A 49 -7.75 3.40 1.22
N VAL A 50 -7.15 3.21 2.40
CA VAL A 50 -5.68 3.17 2.54
C VAL A 50 -5.10 1.94 1.86
N ASP A 51 -5.60 0.74 2.19
CA ASP A 51 -5.06 -0.50 1.62
C ASP A 51 -5.40 -0.63 0.13
N GLY A 52 -6.59 -0.20 -0.29
CA GLY A 52 -6.94 -0.07 -1.70
C GLY A 52 -5.97 0.86 -2.46
N THR A 53 -5.54 1.96 -1.84
CA THR A 53 -4.56 2.89 -2.43
C THR A 53 -3.18 2.26 -2.53
N VAL A 54 -2.72 1.53 -1.49
CA VAL A 54 -1.45 0.79 -1.55
C VAL A 54 -1.45 -0.22 -2.70
N ALA A 55 -2.53 -0.98 -2.86
CA ALA A 55 -2.68 -1.94 -3.95
C ALA A 55 -2.71 -1.26 -5.33
N ALA A 56 -3.38 -0.11 -5.45
CA ALA A 56 -3.40 0.67 -6.69
C ALA A 56 -2.01 1.24 -7.05
N VAL A 57 -1.28 1.77 -6.08
CA VAL A 57 0.09 2.26 -6.27
C VAL A 57 1.03 1.11 -6.68
N ALA A 58 0.92 -0.05 -6.03
CA ALA A 58 1.66 -1.26 -6.40
C ALA A 58 1.40 -1.68 -7.86
N GLU A 59 0.13 -1.62 -8.30
CA GLU A 59 -0.27 -1.86 -9.68
C GLU A 59 0.37 -0.86 -10.65
N ARG A 60 0.23 0.44 -10.39
CA ARG A 60 0.75 1.51 -11.26
C ARG A 60 2.27 1.48 -11.37
N ARG A 61 2.97 1.34 -10.25
CA ARG A 61 4.45 1.31 -10.18
C ARG A 61 5.04 -0.04 -10.60
N LYS A 62 4.20 -1.06 -10.79
CA LYS A 62 4.60 -2.45 -11.08
C LYS A 62 5.52 -3.03 -10.00
N ILE A 63 5.30 -2.65 -8.75
CA ILE A 63 6.03 -3.13 -7.57
C ILE A 63 5.09 -4.06 -6.81
N TYR A 64 5.32 -5.36 -6.89
CA TYR A 64 4.39 -6.36 -6.37
C TYR A 64 4.83 -6.98 -5.04
N ARG A 65 6.00 -6.57 -4.53
CA ARG A 65 6.56 -6.99 -3.26
C ARG A 65 6.13 -5.99 -2.20
N VAL A 66 5.25 -6.38 -1.30
CA VAL A 66 4.62 -5.49 -0.32
C VAL A 66 5.02 -5.90 1.09
N LEU A 67 5.67 -4.98 1.81
CA LEU A 67 6.01 -5.16 3.21
C LEU A 67 4.79 -4.80 4.07
N THR A 68 4.13 -5.78 4.69
CA THR A 68 2.95 -5.54 5.54
C THR A 68 2.76 -6.61 6.59
N ILE A 69 2.24 -6.21 7.75
CA ILE A 69 1.78 -7.14 8.80
C ILE A 69 0.35 -7.64 8.54
N ASP A 70 -0.43 -6.94 7.72
CA ASP A 70 -1.77 -7.36 7.35
C ASP A 70 -1.72 -8.34 6.16
N ARG A 71 -1.48 -9.60 6.49
CA ARG A 71 -1.39 -10.66 5.47
C ARG A 71 -2.75 -11.12 4.99
N ARG A 72 -3.82 -10.96 5.78
CA ARG A 72 -5.11 -11.59 5.47
C ARG A 72 -5.71 -10.96 4.23
N ASP A 73 -5.77 -9.63 4.22
CA ASP A 73 -6.47 -8.92 3.17
C ASP A 73 -5.59 -8.86 1.91
N PHE A 74 -4.30 -8.53 2.08
CA PHE A 74 -3.34 -8.44 0.97
C PHE A 74 -3.04 -9.77 0.26
N THR A 75 -3.20 -10.93 0.93
CA THR A 75 -3.03 -12.24 0.27
C THR A 75 -4.15 -12.53 -0.72
N THR A 76 -5.34 -11.97 -0.48
CA THR A 76 -6.54 -12.23 -1.30
C THR A 76 -6.64 -11.26 -2.47
N ILE A 77 -6.22 -10.01 -2.29
CA ILE A 77 -6.24 -8.99 -3.34
C ILE A 77 -5.53 -9.49 -4.60
N ARG A 78 -6.15 -9.24 -5.76
CA ARG A 78 -5.53 -9.41 -7.06
C ARG A 78 -5.62 -8.11 -7.84
N ILE A 79 -4.51 -7.63 -8.33
CA ILE A 79 -4.39 -6.37 -9.08
C ILE A 79 -4.22 -6.62 -10.59
N GLY A 80 -4.21 -5.55 -11.37
CA GLY A 80 -4.10 -5.54 -12.83
C GLY A 80 -5.45 -5.53 -13.56
N PRO A 81 -5.45 -5.36 -14.90
CA PRO A 81 -6.69 -5.19 -15.69
C PRO A 81 -7.73 -6.31 -15.54
N HIS A 82 -7.30 -7.52 -15.16
CA HIS A 82 -8.15 -8.69 -14.99
C HIS A 82 -8.15 -9.25 -13.57
N PHE A 83 -7.62 -8.51 -12.58
CA PHE A 83 -7.51 -8.96 -11.19
C PHE A 83 -6.88 -10.36 -11.09
N SER A 84 -5.76 -10.57 -11.79
CA SER A 84 -5.09 -11.87 -11.87
C SER A 84 -3.71 -11.89 -11.23
N ARG A 85 -3.16 -10.73 -10.89
CA ARG A 85 -1.82 -10.64 -10.29
C ARG A 85 -1.91 -10.55 -8.77
N SER A 86 -1.34 -11.53 -8.09
CA SER A 86 -1.15 -11.50 -6.63
C SER A 86 0.00 -10.58 -6.22
N LEU A 87 -0.05 -10.10 -4.98
CA LEU A 87 1.06 -9.43 -4.32
C LEU A 87 1.92 -10.48 -3.60
N GLU A 88 3.25 -10.31 -3.65
CA GLU A 88 4.21 -11.04 -2.82
C GLU A 88 4.36 -10.29 -1.51
N LEU A 89 3.90 -10.86 -0.39
CA LEU A 89 3.95 -10.19 0.91
C LEU A 89 5.26 -10.50 1.63
N LEU A 90 5.84 -9.46 2.23
CA LEU A 90 7.13 -9.46 2.89
C LEU A 90 7.05 -8.88 4.32
N PRO A 91 8.06 -9.22 5.15
CA PRO A 91 8.40 -10.62 5.30
C PRO A 91 7.11 -11.37 5.65
#